data_AF-A0A7X9DVA3-F1
#
_entry.id   AF-A0A7X9DVA3-F1
#
_cell.length_a   1.000
_cell.length_b   1.000
_cell.length_c   1.000
_cell.angle_alpha   90.00
_cell.angle_beta   90.00
_cell.angle_gamma   90.00
#
_symmetry.space_group_name_H-M   'P 1'
#
loop_
_entity.id
_entity.type
_entity.pdbx_description
1 polymer ?
#
loop_
_entity_poly.entity_id
_entity_poly.type
_entity_poly.pdbx_seq_one_letter_code
_entity_poly.pdbx_strand_id
1 'polypeptide(L)'
;MGVPVVASATRLVAETFPNCVALVPPGDVAALAHTLYELALRPDARRRLSAEGYREVQRFSWETEREKLLGLYRELGCRMP
;
A
#
# COMPACT_ATOMS: atom_id res chain seq x y z
N MET A 1 5.84 -9.77 2.27
CA MET A 1 6.72 -9.68 3.46
C MET A 1 6.09 -8.66 4.39
N GLY A 2 5.40 -9.06 5.47
CA GLY A 2 4.67 -8.14 6.36
C GLY A 2 5.60 -7.24 7.17
N VAL A 3 6.29 -6.31 6.53
CA VAL A 3 7.20 -5.36 7.16
C VAL A 3 6.47 -4.03 7.29
N PRO A 4 6.50 -3.36 8.47
CA PRO A 4 5.91 -2.03 8.62
C PRO A 4 6.60 -1.02 7.68
N VAL A 5 5.81 -0.20 6.98
CA VAL A 5 6.32 0.76 6.00
C VAL A 5 6.11 2.19 6.50
N VAL A 6 7.15 3.00 6.39
CA VAL A 6 7.07 4.47 6.47
C VAL A 6 7.32 5.01 5.06
N ALA A 7 6.47 5.90 4.59
CA ALA A 7 6.58 6.47 3.24
C ALA A 7 6.21 7.95 3.22
N SER A 8 6.70 8.65 2.20
CA SER A 8 6.27 10.01 1.92
C SER A 8 4.78 10.05 1.58
N ALA A 9 4.06 11.02 2.13
CA ALA A 9 2.64 11.29 1.90
C ALA A 9 2.37 11.89 0.51
N THR A 10 2.85 11.23 -0.55
CA THR A 10 2.43 11.58 -1.91
C THR A 10 0.97 11.21 -2.09
N ARG A 11 0.27 11.91 -2.99
CA ARG A 11 -1.15 11.68 -3.26
C ARG A 11 -1.44 10.20 -3.55
N LEU A 12 -0.64 9.58 -4.42
CA LEU A 12 -0.77 8.17 -4.77
C LEU A 12 -0.70 7.26 -3.54
N VAL A 13 0.32 7.42 -2.69
CA VAL A 13 0.53 6.54 -1.54
C VAL A 13 -0.57 6.77 -0.49
N ALA A 14 -0.93 8.01 -0.21
CA ALA A 14 -1.95 8.35 0.78
C ALA A 14 -3.35 7.83 0.39
N GLU A 15 -3.71 7.93 -0.89
CA GLU A 15 -5.00 7.41 -1.40
C GLU A 15 -4.99 5.89 -1.50
N THR A 16 -3.85 5.30 -1.87
CA THR A 16 -3.75 3.84 -2.03
C THR A 16 -3.71 3.13 -0.67
N PHE A 17 -3.00 3.68 0.31
CA PHE A 17 -2.69 3.01 1.58
C PHE A 17 -3.02 3.89 2.81
N PRO A 18 -4.30 4.27 3.01
CA PRO A 18 -4.66 5.25 4.03
C PRO A 18 -4.43 4.76 5.48
N ASN A 19 -4.46 3.45 5.71
CA ASN A 19 -4.49 2.87 7.06
C ASN A 19 -3.34 1.91 7.36
N CYS A 20 -2.44 1.63 6.42
CA CYS A 20 -1.45 0.56 6.55
C CYS A 20 -0.01 0.98 6.28
N VAL A 21 0.21 2.28 6.09
CA VAL A 21 1.51 2.90 5.91
C VAL A 21 1.59 4.12 6.83
N ALA A 22 2.71 4.29 7.54
CA ALA A 22 2.96 5.51 8.27
C ALA A 22 3.41 6.60 7.29
N LEU A 23 2.63 7.67 7.18
CA LEU A 23 2.86 8.73 6.21
C LEU A 23 3.59 9.91 6.84
N VAL A 24 4.62 10.42 6.15
CA VAL A 24 5.38 11.61 6.54
C VAL A 24 5.40 12.64 5.41
N PRO A 25 5.51 13.95 5.68
CA PRO A 25 5.62 14.96 4.62
C PRO A 25 6.83 14.69 3.71
N PRO A 26 6.69 14.84 2.38
CA PRO A 26 7.82 14.70 1.47
C PRO A 26 8.94 15.69 1.79
N GLY A 27 10.18 15.19 1.89
CA GLY A 27 11.36 16.02 2.19
C GLY A 27 11.57 16.34 3.67
N ASP A 28 10.64 15.95 4.55
CA ASP A 28 10.76 16.18 5.99
C ASP A 28 11.57 15.05 6.66
N VAL A 29 12.88 15.26 6.75
CA VAL A 29 13.82 14.33 7.37
C VAL A 29 13.53 14.14 8.87
N ALA A 30 13.11 15.19 9.56
CA ALA A 30 12.84 15.14 10.99
C ALA A 30 11.61 14.27 11.29
N ALA A 31 10.52 14.45 10.51
CA ALA A 31 9.33 13.61 10.62
C ALA A 31 9.62 12.13 10.31
N LEU A 32 10.44 11.85 9.27
CA LEU A 32 10.86 10.50 8.95
C LEU A 32 11.65 9.86 10.10
N ALA A 33 12.67 10.54 10.61
CA ALA A 33 13.51 10.05 11.70
C ALA A 33 12.69 9.80 12.97
N HIS A 34 11.82 10.73 13.34
CA HIS A 34 10.94 10.59 14.49
C HIS A 34 10.01 9.37 14.34
N THR A 35 9.37 9.20 13.18
CA THR A 35 8.45 8.08 12.92
C THR A 35 9.16 6.73 12.98
N LEU A 36 10.36 6.63 12.40
CA LEU A 36 11.18 5.42 12.46
C LEU A 36 11.59 5.09 13.90
N TYR A 37 11.99 6.10 14.67
CA TYR A 37 12.37 5.94 16.08
C TYR A 37 11.19 5.46 16.93
N GLU A 38 10.02 6.09 16.81
CA GLU A 38 8.80 5.70 17.52
C GLU A 38 8.39 4.27 17.17
N LEU A 39 8.44 3.90 15.88
CA LEU A 39 8.17 2.53 15.45
C LEU A 39 9.20 1.55 16.02
N ALA A 40 10.49 1.90 16.09
CA ALA A 40 11.52 1.04 16.66
C ALA A 40 11.29 0.76 18.16
N LEU A 41 10.73 1.71 18.89
CA LEU A 41 10.43 1.56 20.32
C LEU A 41 9.09 0.90 20.63
N ARG A 42 8.14 0.87 19.68
CA ARG A 42 6.78 0.38 19.91
C ARG A 42 6.49 -0.92 19.13
N PRO A 43 6.78 -2.10 19.71
CA PRO A 43 6.57 -3.38 19.02
C PRO A 43 5.11 -3.64 18.63
N ASP A 44 4.14 -3.18 19.44
CA ASP A 44 2.72 -3.30 19.10
C ASP A 44 2.33 -2.48 17.86
N ALA A 45 2.86 -1.26 17.74
CA ALA A 45 2.62 -0.42 16.58
C ALA A 45 3.21 -1.07 15.30
N ARG A 46 4.40 -1.67 15.39
CA ARG A 46 5.00 -2.42 14.27
C ARG A 46 4.16 -3.61 13.85
N ARG A 47 3.69 -4.40 14.83
CA ARG A 47 2.85 -5.58 14.58
C ARG A 47 1.54 -5.19 13.90
N ARG A 48 0.89 -4.14 14.40
CA ARG A 48 -0.35 -3.64 13.82
C ARG A 48 -0.15 -3.18 12.37
N LEU A 49 0.83 -2.31 12.12
CA LEU A 49 1.09 -1.76 10.79
C LEU A 49 1.50 -2.86 9.79
N SER A 50 2.30 -3.83 10.24
CA SER A 50 2.64 -5.04 9.48
C SER A 50 1.41 -5.85 9.08
N ALA A 51 0.52 -6.14 10.04
CA ALA A 51 -0.68 -6.93 9.81
C ALA A 51 -1.70 -6.21 8.91
N GLU A 52 -1.85 -4.90 9.08
CA GLU A 52 -2.67 -4.04 8.21
C GLU A 52 -2.11 -4.02 6.79
N GLY A 53 -0.81 -3.78 6.62
CA GLY A 53 -0.16 -3.76 5.29
C GLY A 53 -0.23 -5.11 4.60
N TYR A 54 -0.03 -6.20 5.34
CA TYR A 54 -0.12 -7.54 4.79
C TYR A 54 -1.54 -7.90 4.34
N ARG A 55 -2.58 -7.49 5.08
CA ARG A 55 -3.98 -7.65 4.66
C ARG A 55 -4.28 -6.80 3.42
N GLU A 56 -3.86 -5.55 3.43
CA GLU A 56 -4.15 -4.62 2.34
C GLU A 56 -3.55 -5.07 1.01
N VAL A 57 -2.31 -5.58 1.05
CA VAL A 57 -1.61 -5.98 -0.18
C VAL A 57 -2.27 -7.19 -0.86
N GLN A 58 -3.08 -7.99 -0.15
CA GLN A 58 -3.78 -9.13 -0.75
C GLN A 58 -4.77 -8.72 -1.85
N ARG A 59 -5.24 -7.47 -1.85
CA ARG A 59 -6.12 -6.94 -2.91
C ARG A 59 -5.39 -6.76 -4.25
N PHE A 60 -4.06 -6.71 -4.23
CA PHE A 60 -3.21 -6.57 -5.39
C PHE A 60 -2.65 -7.95 -5.76
N SER A 61 -3.38 -8.69 -6.58
CA SER A 61 -2.96 -10.00 -7.08
C SER A 61 -2.86 -10.01 -8.59
N TRP A 62 -1.88 -10.75 -9.11
CA TRP A 62 -1.73 -10.94 -10.55
C TRP A 62 -2.91 -11.69 -11.14
N GLU A 63 -3.48 -12.64 -10.40
CA GLU A 63 -4.65 -13.40 -10.78
C GLU A 63 -5.85 -12.48 -11.02
N THR A 64 -6.14 -11.57 -10.08
CA THR A 64 -7.23 -10.60 -10.20
C THR A 64 -6.98 -9.62 -11.36
N GLU A 65 -5.77 -9.08 -11.52
CA GLU A 65 -5.47 -8.17 -12.62
C GLU A 65 -5.54 -8.86 -13.99
N ARG A 66 -5.08 -10.12 -14.08
CA ARG A 66 -5.23 -10.95 -15.29
C ARG A 66 -6.69 -11.15 -15.66
N GLU A 67 -7.55 -11.47 -14.70
CA GLU A 67 -8.97 -11.68 -14.93
C GLU A 67 -9.68 -10.42 -15.41
N LYS A 68 -9.38 -9.27 -14.80
CA LYS A 68 -9.88 -7.96 -15.25
C LYS A 68 -9.45 -7.66 -16.68
N LEU A 69 -8.17 -7.84 -17.00
CA LEU A 69 -7.62 -7.54 -18.32
C LEU A 69 -8.20 -8.45 -19.41
N LEU A 70 -8.25 -9.76 -19.16
CA LEU A 70 -8.86 -10.72 -20.10
C LEU A 70 -10.38 -10.51 -20.24
N GLY A 71 -11.06 -10.11 -19.16
CA GLY A 71 -12.46 -9.69 -19.19
C GLY A 71 -12.68 -8.53 -20.15
N LEU A 72 -11.87 -7.48 -20.04
CA LEU A 72 -11.91 -6.32 -20.93
C LEU A 72 -11.66 -6.70 -22.39
N TYR A 73 -10.65 -7.54 -22.67
CA TYR A 73 -10.40 -7.99 -24.05
C TYR A 73 -11.56 -8.78 -24.65
N ARG A 74 -12.22 -9.64 -23.86
CA ARG A 74 -13.43 -10.35 -24.32
C ARG A 74 -14.57 -9.39 -24.61
N GLU A 75 -14.80 -8.40 -23.75
CA GLU A 75 -15.85 -7.40 -23.98
C GLU A 75 -15.60 -6.62 -25.27
N LEU A 76 -14.37 -6.14 -25.47
CA LEU A 76 -14.01 -5.38 -26.67
C LEU A 76 -14.07 -6.24 -27.92
N GLY A 77 -13.58 -7.49 -27.86
CA GLY A 77 -13.61 -8.43 -28.98
C GLY A 77 -15.02 -8.83 -29.40
N CYS A 78 -15.98 -8.93 -28.47
CA CYS A 78 -17.38 -9.18 -28.78
C CYS A 78 -18.14 -7.95 -29.32
N ARG A 79 -17.59 -6.74 -29.15
CA ARG A 79 -18.20 -5.47 -29.58
C ARG A 79 -17.66 -4.96 -30.92
N MET A 80 -16.66 -5.63 -31.49
CA MET A 80 -16.19 -5.36 -32.84
C MET A 80 -17.02 -6.18 -33.84
N PRO A 81 -17.64 -5.57 -34.87
CA PRO A 81 -18.36 -6.28 -35.93
C PRO A 81 -17.44 -7.12 -36.82
#